data_AF-D3EFN4-F1
#
_entry.id   AF-D3EFN4-F1
#
_cell.length_a   1.000
_cell.length_b   1.000
_cell.length_c   1.000
_cell.angle_alpha   90.00
_cell.angle_beta   90.00
_cell.angle_gamma   90.00
#
_symmetry.space_group_name_H-M   'P 1'
#
loop_
_entity.id
_entity.type
_entity.pdbx_description
1 polymer ?
#
loop_
_entity_poly.entity_id
_entity_poly.type
_entity_poly.pdbx_seq_one_letter_code
_entity_poly.pdbx_strand_id
1 'polypeptide(L)'
;MEASSLQYYFPENTHDRFIEVNNNVIRYYKITKNTAYLKWQAFISEKTTTQDNLYFINRAFIKENGALPNFKDTTFANFRWMPHITSTGYGLITKENWNDVVFKQAELPQVNLKENYIIVDIPEEK
;
A
#
# COMPACT_ATOMS: atom_id res chain seq x y z
N MET A 1 -6.01 -4.21 -21.37
CA MET A 1 -5.78 -3.07 -20.47
C MET A 1 -5.46 -3.64 -19.11
N GLU A 2 -4.24 -3.46 -18.59
CA GLU A 2 -4.01 -3.77 -17.18
C GLU A 2 -4.81 -2.76 -16.35
N ALA A 3 -5.70 -3.28 -15.51
CA ALA A 3 -6.43 -2.48 -14.56
C ALA A 3 -5.43 -1.84 -13.60
N SER A 4 -5.12 -0.55 -13.80
CA SER A 4 -4.24 0.19 -12.90
C SER A 4 -4.89 0.19 -11.50
N SER A 5 -4.29 -0.56 -10.58
CA SER A 5 -4.66 -0.53 -9.18
C SER A 5 -3.53 0.13 -8.41
N LEU A 6 -3.84 1.24 -7.76
CA LEU A 6 -2.91 1.92 -6.88
C LEU A 6 -3.13 1.39 -5.46
N GLN A 7 -2.07 0.90 -4.84
CA GLN A 7 -2.14 0.32 -3.50
C GLN A 7 -1.15 1.04 -2.59
N TYR A 8 -1.61 1.35 -1.39
CA TYR A 8 -0.83 1.98 -0.35
C TYR A 8 -0.81 1.09 0.88
N TYR A 9 0.33 1.05 1.56
CA TYR A 9 0.53 0.30 2.78
C TYR A 9 1.22 1.19 3.80
N PHE A 10 0.60 1.33 4.96
CA PHE A 10 1.07 2.16 6.06
C PHE A 10 1.46 1.24 7.21
N PRO A 11 2.72 1.24 7.68
CA PRO A 11 3.11 0.44 8.83
C PRO A 11 2.36 0.92 10.07
N GLU A 12 1.76 -0.01 10.80
CA GLU A 12 1.04 0.27 12.05
C GLU A 12 1.93 1.05 13.04
N ASN A 13 1.32 1.95 13.81
CA ASN A 13 1.99 2.84 14.77
C ASN A 13 2.94 3.90 14.16
N THR A 14 2.96 4.08 12.83
CA THR A 14 3.75 5.13 12.19
C THR A 14 2.98 5.86 11.10
N HIS A 15 3.00 7.20 11.15
CA HIS A 15 2.35 8.05 10.14
C HIS A 15 3.36 8.81 9.25
N ASP A 16 4.66 8.59 9.46
CA ASP A 16 5.75 9.32 8.79
C ASP A 16 6.29 8.60 7.56
N ARG A 17 5.65 7.51 7.12
CA ARG A 17 6.15 6.66 6.03
C ARG A 17 5.04 5.77 5.46
N PHE A 18 5.23 5.36 4.21
CA PHE A 18 4.33 4.43 3.55
C PHE A 18 5.02 3.75 2.37
N ILE A 19 4.39 2.68 1.89
CA ILE A 19 4.76 1.98 0.67
C ILE A 19 3.64 2.18 -0.35
N GLU A 20 4.02 2.47 -1.59
CA GLU A 20 3.14 2.52 -2.75
C GLU A 20 3.48 1.36 -3.68
N VAL A 21 2.46 0.64 -4.12
CA VAL A 21 2.55 -0.35 -5.20
C VAL A 21 1.69 0.14 -6.36
N ASN A 22 2.34 0.36 -7.49
CA ASN A 22 1.69 0.80 -8.72
C ASN A 22 2.19 -0.04 -9.89
N ASN A 23 1.32 -0.91 -10.39
CA ASN A 23 1.62 -1.89 -11.44
C ASN A 23 2.87 -2.72 -11.10
N ASN A 24 3.97 -2.50 -11.82
CA ASN A 24 5.22 -3.22 -11.69
C ASN A 24 6.30 -2.47 -10.91
N VAL A 25 5.94 -1.40 -10.18
CA VAL A 25 6.87 -0.62 -9.36
C VAL A 25 6.38 -0.54 -7.93
N ILE A 26 7.31 -0.73 -6.99
CA ILE A 26 7.10 -0.52 -5.57
C ILE A 26 7.99 0.62 -5.13
N ARG A 27 7.44 1.51 -4.31
CA ARG A 27 8.14 2.70 -3.80
C ARG A 27 7.91 2.81 -2.30
N TYR A 28 8.97 3.18 -1.59
CA TYR A 28 8.94 3.48 -0.17
C TYR A 28 9.25 4.96 0.03
N TYR A 29 8.38 5.63 0.79
CA TYR A 29 8.49 7.05 1.09
C TYR A 29 8.63 7.29 2.58
N LYS A 30 9.39 8.34 2.93
CA LYS A 30 9.33 8.99 4.24
C LYS A 30 8.73 10.38 4.10
N ILE A 31 7.76 10.68 4.95
CA ILE A 31 7.14 11.98 5.06
C ILE A 31 7.96 12.82 6.05
N THR A 32 8.39 14.00 5.61
CA THR A 32 9.07 14.97 6.48
C THR A 32 8.57 16.35 6.10
N LYS A 33 8.08 17.13 7.08
CA LYS A 33 7.50 18.47 6.85
C LYS A 33 6.47 18.45 5.71
N ASN A 34 5.52 17.51 5.77
CA ASN A 34 4.44 17.31 4.80
C ASN A 34 4.89 17.00 3.36
N THR A 35 6.15 16.62 3.16
CA THR A 35 6.67 16.20 1.84
C THR A 35 7.05 14.73 1.89
N ALA A 36 6.54 13.94 0.94
CA ALA A 36 6.92 12.54 0.77
C ALA A 36 8.23 12.45 -0.05
N TYR A 37 9.29 11.99 0.59
CA TYR A 37 10.59 11.77 -0.04
C TYR A 37 10.77 10.30 -0.37
N LEU A 38 11.01 9.99 -1.65
CA LEU A 38 11.35 8.64 -2.09
C LEU A 38 12.67 8.19 -1.44
N LYS A 39 12.66 7.06 -0.74
CA LYS A 39 13.84 6.50 -0.06
C LYS A 39 14.27 5.15 -0.60
N TRP A 40 13.35 4.38 -1.14
CA TRP A 40 13.65 3.15 -1.85
C TRP A 40 12.61 2.87 -2.93
N GLN A 41 13.03 2.19 -3.99
CA GLN A 41 12.12 1.65 -5.01
C GLN A 41 12.68 0.37 -5.63
N ALA A 42 11.79 -0.46 -6.15
CA ALA A 42 12.13 -1.64 -6.93
C ALA A 42 11.11 -1.85 -8.04
N PHE A 43 11.56 -2.47 -9.13
CA PHE A 43 10.64 -3.10 -10.07
C PHE A 43 10.25 -4.49 -9.52
N ILE A 44 9.06 -4.97 -9.86
CA ILE A 44 8.66 -6.36 -9.63
C ILE A 44 8.60 -7.11 -10.96
N SER A 45 9.13 -8.32 -10.96
CA SER A 45 9.06 -9.23 -12.10
C SER A 45 7.80 -10.10 -12.03
N GLU A 46 7.51 -10.83 -13.10
CA GLU A 46 6.42 -11.82 -13.11
C GLU A 46 6.76 -13.11 -12.34
N LYS A 47 8.02 -13.28 -11.91
CA LYS A 47 8.45 -14.46 -11.17
C LYS A 47 7.86 -14.44 -9.76
N THR A 48 7.00 -15.41 -9.47
CA THR A 48 6.45 -15.63 -8.12
C THR A 48 7.55 -15.91 -7.12
N THR A 49 7.57 -15.17 -6.02
CA THR A 49 8.45 -15.43 -4.88
C THR A 49 7.86 -14.78 -3.64
N THR A 50 8.11 -15.39 -2.49
CA THR A 50 7.71 -14.86 -1.19
C THR A 50 8.78 -13.89 -0.69
N GLN A 51 8.35 -12.69 -0.30
CA GLN A 51 9.22 -11.70 0.32
C GLN A 51 9.00 -11.72 1.84
N ASP A 52 10.02 -11.99 2.65
CA ASP A 52 9.84 -11.97 4.11
C ASP A 52 9.59 -10.56 4.65
N ASN A 53 10.18 -9.56 4.01
CA ASN A 53 10.12 -8.18 4.47
C ASN A 53 8.80 -7.48 4.07
N LEU A 54 8.30 -7.76 2.86
CA LEU A 54 7.06 -7.22 2.32
C LEU A 54 6.17 -8.40 1.89
N TYR A 55 5.66 -9.15 2.86
CA TYR A 55 4.95 -10.43 2.66
C TYR A 55 3.73 -10.35 1.72
N PHE A 56 3.13 -9.17 1.59
CA PHE A 56 2.02 -8.90 0.67
C PHE A 56 2.47 -8.77 -0.80
N ILE A 57 3.78 -8.81 -1.09
CA ILE A 57 4.33 -8.84 -2.43
C ILE A 57 4.79 -10.24 -2.79
N ASN A 58 4.00 -10.94 -3.60
CA ASN A 58 4.30 -12.29 -4.06
C ASN A 58 5.06 -12.33 -5.40
N ARG A 59 6.02 -11.41 -5.59
CA ARG A 59 6.79 -11.24 -6.83
C ARG A 59 8.24 -10.86 -6.53
N ALA A 60 9.17 -11.29 -7.38
CA ALA A 60 10.59 -11.02 -7.16
C ALA A 60 10.94 -9.56 -7.49
N PHE A 61 11.71 -8.93 -6.60
CA PHE A 61 12.26 -7.60 -6.82
C PHE A 61 13.38 -7.65 -7.87
N ILE A 62 13.35 -6.69 -8.77
CA ILE A 62 14.35 -6.47 -9.81
C ILE A 62 14.76 -4.99 -9.77
N LYS A 63 16.07 -4.73 -9.88
CA LYS A 63 16.66 -3.38 -9.92
C LYS A 63 16.19 -2.48 -8.77
N GLU A 64 16.68 -2.78 -7.58
CA GLU A 64 16.44 -1.96 -6.40
C GLU A 64 17.32 -0.70 -6.40
N ASN A 65 16.78 0.40 -5.87
CA ASN A 65 17.54 1.62 -5.62
C ASN A 65 17.14 2.19 -4.25
N GLY A 66 18.14 2.56 -3.44
CA GLY A 66 17.96 3.02 -2.07
C GLY A 66 18.00 1.90 -1.04
N ALA A 67 17.48 2.16 0.16
CA ALA A 67 17.47 1.19 1.26
C ALA A 67 16.05 1.01 1.81
N LEU A 68 15.53 -0.21 1.71
CA LEU A 68 14.25 -0.59 2.29
C LEU A 68 14.45 -0.85 3.79
N PRO A 69 13.67 -0.21 4.68
CA PRO A 69 13.68 -0.57 6.10
C PRO A 69 13.25 -2.03 6.33
N ASN A 70 13.60 -2.56 7.50
CA ASN A 70 13.06 -3.84 7.92
C ASN A 70 11.61 -3.66 8.39
N PHE A 71 10.72 -4.40 7.76
CA PHE A 71 9.27 -4.52 7.97
C PHE A 71 8.86 -5.96 8.28
N LYS A 72 9.82 -6.84 8.56
CA LYS A 72 9.53 -8.19 9.03
C LYS A 72 8.60 -8.09 10.25
N ASP A 73 7.55 -8.92 10.26
CA ASP A 73 6.56 -9.02 11.33
C ASP A 73 5.78 -7.71 11.61
N THR A 74 5.77 -6.77 10.66
CA THR A 74 5.03 -5.51 10.75
C THR A 74 3.61 -5.67 10.23
N THR A 75 2.61 -5.21 11.00
CA THR A 75 1.23 -5.04 10.52
C THR A 75 1.15 -3.80 9.61
N PHE A 76 0.36 -3.87 8.54
CA PHE A 76 0.11 -2.74 7.66
C PHE A 76 -1.37 -2.43 7.55
N ALA A 77 -1.73 -1.15 7.62
CA ALA A 77 -2.97 -0.67 7.04
C ALA A 77 -2.83 -0.62 5.52
N ASN A 78 -3.70 -1.32 4.80
CA ASN A 78 -3.75 -1.28 3.35
C ASN A 78 -4.86 -0.35 2.86
N PHE A 79 -4.60 0.29 1.73
CA PHE A 79 -5.59 1.05 0.99
C PHE A 79 -5.41 0.79 -0.50
N ARG A 80 -6.45 0.29 -1.15
CA ARG A 80 -6.46 0.01 -2.59
C ARG A 80 -7.46 0.91 -3.26
N TRP A 81 -6.99 1.63 -4.28
CA TRP A 81 -7.82 2.45 -5.14
C TRP A 81 -7.84 1.88 -6.56
N MET A 82 -9.05 1.59 -7.03
CA MET A 82 -9.34 1.08 -8.37
C MET A 82 -10.20 2.12 -9.11
N PRO A 83 -9.58 3.16 -9.70
CA PRO A 83 -10.31 4.28 -10.29
C PRO A 83 -11.23 3.86 -11.44
N HIS A 84 -10.86 2.82 -12.19
CA HIS A 84 -11.61 2.32 -13.35
C HIS A 84 -12.97 1.70 -13.00
N ILE A 85 -13.21 1.36 -11.73
CA ILE A 85 -14.50 0.86 -11.23
C ILE A 85 -14.98 1.67 -10.02
N THR A 86 -14.39 2.85 -9.77
CA THR A 86 -14.72 3.72 -8.63
C THR A 86 -14.76 2.97 -7.29
N SER A 87 -13.89 1.97 -7.14
CA SER A 87 -13.88 1.10 -5.97
C SER A 87 -12.66 1.38 -5.11
N THR A 88 -12.89 1.46 -3.81
CA THR A 88 -11.84 1.52 -2.79
C THR A 88 -12.01 0.37 -1.82
N GLY A 89 -10.91 -0.15 -1.31
CA GLY A 89 -10.90 -1.12 -0.23
C GLY A 89 -9.76 -0.82 0.74
N TYR A 90 -9.97 -1.17 1.99
CA TYR A 90 -9.01 -0.95 3.07
C TYR A 90 -9.12 -2.06 4.12
N GLY A 91 -8.11 -2.16 4.97
CA GLY A 91 -8.06 -3.12 6.06
C GLY A 91 -6.67 -3.24 6.67
N LEU A 92 -6.56 -3.98 7.76
CA LEU A 92 -5.29 -4.33 8.37
C LEU A 92 -4.81 -5.67 7.85
N ILE A 93 -3.54 -5.75 7.49
CA ILE A 93 -2.90 -6.93 6.94
C ILE A 93 -1.68 -7.32 7.78
N THR A 94 -1.51 -8.60 8.02
CA THR A 94 -0.40 -9.26 8.70
C THR A 94 0.15 -10.37 7.81
N LYS A 95 1.26 -11.00 8.19
CA LYS A 95 1.84 -12.12 7.44
C LYS A 95 0.86 -13.31 7.33
N GLU A 96 -0.05 -13.44 8.30
CA GLU A 96 -1.01 -14.53 8.39
C GLU A 96 -2.26 -14.29 7.55
N ASN A 97 -2.73 -13.05 7.45
CA ASN A 97 -4.05 -12.74 6.88
C ASN A 97 -4.02 -11.91 5.59
N TRP A 98 -2.84 -11.59 5.03
CA TRP A 98 -2.75 -10.69 3.87
C TRP A 98 -3.45 -11.21 2.59
N ASN A 99 -3.68 -12.53 2.49
CA ASN A 99 -4.46 -13.15 1.41
C ASN A 99 -5.97 -13.17 1.70
N ASP A 100 -6.38 -12.95 2.95
CA ASP A 100 -7.76 -13.07 3.43
C ASP A 100 -8.45 -11.72 3.60
N VAL A 101 -7.84 -10.65 3.08
CA VAL A 101 -8.37 -9.29 3.21
C VAL A 101 -9.66 -9.17 2.42
N VAL A 102 -10.78 -9.23 3.15
CA VAL A 102 -12.10 -8.99 2.61
C VAL A 102 -12.21 -7.50 2.31
N PHE A 103 -12.07 -7.14 1.03
CA PHE A 103 -12.25 -5.76 0.58
C PHE A 103 -13.68 -5.31 0.87
N LYS A 104 -13.85 -4.50 1.93
CA LYS A 104 -15.10 -3.79 2.17
C LYS A 104 -15.23 -2.73 1.08
N GLN A 105 -16.13 -2.95 0.12
CA GLN A 105 -16.56 -1.88 -0.78
C GLN A 105 -17.34 -0.88 0.05
N ALA A 106 -16.70 0.21 0.42
CA ALA A 106 -17.40 1.40 0.84
C ALA A 106 -17.59 2.26 -0.41
N GLU A 107 -18.83 2.51 -0.81
CA GLU A 107 -19.10 3.70 -1.62
C GLU A 107 -18.73 4.88 -0.74
N LEU A 108 -17.60 5.53 -1.04
CA LEU A 108 -17.26 6.77 -0.38
C LEU A 108 -18.39 7.77 -0.72
N PRO A 109 -19.13 8.29 0.27
CA PRO A 109 -20.11 9.32 -0.02
C PRO A 109 -19.36 10.45 -0.74
N GLN A 110 -19.89 10.91 -1.87
CA GLN A 110 -19.41 12.12 -2.54
C GLN A 110 -19.76 13.34 -1.67
N VAL A 111 -19.16 13.43 -0.49
CA VAL A 111 -19.17 14.65 0.29
C VAL A 111 -18.30 15.64 -0.49
N ASN A 112 -18.65 16.93 -0.44
CA ASN A 112 -17.90 18.05 -1.01
C ASN A 112 -16.48 18.19 -0.40
N LEU A 113 -15.66 17.14 -0.49
CA LEU A 113 -14.23 17.19 -0.29
C LEU A 113 -13.67 17.86 -1.53
N LYS A 114 -12.83 18.87 -1.34
CA LYS A 114 -12.06 19.45 -2.45
C LYS A 114 -11.37 18.31 -3.20
N GLU A 115 -11.33 18.39 -4.53
CA GLU A 115 -10.60 17.45 -5.37
C GLU A 115 -9.24 17.15 -4.70
N ASN A 116 -8.96 15.86 -4.45
CA ASN A 116 -7.73 15.29 -3.84
C ASN A 116 -7.74 14.86 -2.37
N TYR A 117 -8.88 14.75 -1.68
CA TYR A 117 -8.92 14.11 -0.36
C TYR A 117 -9.73 12.80 -0.38
N ILE A 118 -9.08 11.70 0.01
CA ILE A 118 -9.74 10.46 0.42
C ILE A 118 -9.42 10.29 1.91
N ILE A 119 -10.45 10.31 2.76
CA ILE A 119 -10.34 9.99 4.18
C ILE A 119 -10.85 8.56 4.34
N VAL A 120 -10.03 7.69 4.93
CA VAL A 120 -10.39 6.30 5.23
C VAL A 120 -10.26 6.09 6.71
N ASP A 121 -11.38 5.85 7.38
CA ASP A 121 -11.39 5.39 8.76
C ASP A 121 -11.29 3.86 8.75
N ILE A 122 -10.25 3.33 9.40
CA ILE A 122 -10.04 1.89 9.59
C ILE A 122 -10.47 1.57 11.04
N PRO A 123 -11.69 1.04 11.27
CA PRO A 123 -12.24 0.88 12.62
C PRO A 123 -11.41 -0.02 13.53
N GLU A 124 -10.59 -0.89 12.95
CA GLU A 124 -9.77 -1.85 13.65
C GLU A 124 -8.41 -1.29 14.12
N GLU A 125 -8.01 -0.09 13.67
CA GLU A 125 -6.78 0.60 14.08
C GLU A 125 -7.03 1.36 15.42
N LYS A 126 -6.16 1.16 16.42
CA LYS A 126 -6.30 1.72 17.78
C LYS A 126 -5.38 2.91 18.05
#